data_AF-A0A2V2SA37-F1
#
_entry.id   AF-A0A2V2SA37-F1
#
_cell.length_a   1.000
_cell.length_b   1.000
_cell.length_c   1.000
_cell.angle_alpha   90.00
_cell.angle_beta   90.00
_cell.angle_gamma   90.00
#
_symmetry.space_group_name_H-M   'P 1'
#
loop_
_entity.id
_entity.type
_entity.pdbx_description
1 polymer ?
#
loop_
_entity_poly.entity_id
_entity_poly.type
_entity_poly.pdbx_seq_one_letter_code
_entity_poly.pdbx_strand_id
1 'polypeptide(L)'
;MKERISPSSDQRVHSKQFRVVARTLANPESPIRCILHIKSLDLLGEIAQQLESLQSPGGDQALSEANRILEDYMRQHMLLVSLREGIANRFPQLTLPTSAIRPSAWCKVLYLPPFYLVHTPGLFERISLEKDGCEERPAHSQRTRFKL
;
A
#
# COMPACT_ATOMS: atom_id res chain seq x y z
N MET A 1 0.98 -34.05 20.95
CA MET A 1 0.38 -32.88 20.26
C MET A 1 1.24 -31.68 20.60
N LYS A 2 1.97 -31.10 19.65
CA LYS A 2 2.72 -29.85 19.86
C LYS A 2 1.83 -28.71 19.38
N GLU A 3 1.21 -27.99 20.31
CA GLU A 3 0.57 -26.72 20.03
C GLU A 3 1.64 -25.77 19.50
N ARG A 4 1.63 -25.53 18.18
CA ARG A 4 2.35 -24.41 17.61
C ARG A 4 1.56 -23.18 17.97
N ILE A 5 1.96 -22.53 19.05
CA ILE A 5 1.55 -21.17 19.36
C ILE A 5 2.18 -20.31 18.24
N SER A 6 1.42 -20.10 17.17
CA SER A 6 1.79 -19.12 16.16
C SER A 6 1.85 -17.76 16.88
N PRO A 7 2.98 -17.03 16.83
CA PRO A 7 3.05 -15.72 17.44
C PRO A 7 1.98 -14.84 16.81
N SER A 8 1.11 -14.27 17.64
CA SER A 8 0.15 -13.24 17.23
C SER A 8 0.88 -12.18 16.41
N SER A 9 0.32 -11.82 15.26
CA SER A 9 0.87 -10.85 14.29
C SER A 9 1.27 -9.51 14.94
N ASP A 10 0.67 -9.16 16.08
CA ASP A 10 0.99 -7.99 16.90
C ASP A 10 2.43 -7.97 17.43
N GLN A 11 3.02 -9.13 17.76
CA GLN A 11 4.40 -9.20 18.29
C GLN A 11 5.47 -8.99 17.21
N ARG A 12 5.10 -8.94 15.94
CA ARG A 12 6.01 -8.79 14.78
C ARG A 12 6.03 -7.39 14.19
N VAL A 13 5.25 -6.46 14.75
CA VAL A 13 5.18 -5.08 14.27
C VAL A 13 6.35 -4.27 14.84
N HIS A 14 7.23 -3.81 13.96
CA HIS A 14 8.39 -3.01 14.32
C HIS A 14 8.15 -1.53 14.01
N SER A 15 8.79 -0.63 14.78
CA SER A 15 8.83 0.79 14.42
C SER A 15 10.11 1.07 13.65
N LYS A 16 10.01 1.59 12.42
CA LYS A 16 11.17 1.92 11.58
C LYS A 16 10.98 3.25 10.87
N GLN A 17 12.08 3.93 10.58
CA GLN A 17 12.06 5.05 9.64
C GLN A 17 11.71 4.57 8.23
N PHE A 18 10.82 5.28 7.55
CA PHE A 18 10.34 4.91 6.23
C PHE A 18 11.48 4.75 5.21
N ARG A 19 12.52 5.60 5.27
CA ARG A 19 13.72 5.47 4.43
C ARG A 19 14.36 4.07 4.47
N VAL A 20 14.36 3.42 5.64
CA VAL A 20 14.95 2.07 5.79
C VAL A 20 14.11 1.06 5.01
N VAL A 21 12.79 1.18 5.09
CA VAL A 21 11.84 0.35 4.33
C VAL A 21 11.94 0.64 2.83
N ALA A 22 11.89 1.90 2.42
CA ALA A 22 11.94 2.30 1.03
C ALA A 22 13.20 1.80 0.31
N ARG A 23 14.36 1.81 1.01
CA ARG A 23 15.61 1.28 0.47
C ARG A 23 15.56 -0.21 0.15
N THR A 24 14.67 -1.00 0.77
CA THR A 24 14.55 -2.43 0.45
C THR A 24 13.95 -2.69 -0.93
N LEU A 25 13.22 -1.72 -1.51
CA LEU A 25 12.77 -1.82 -2.90
C LEU A 25 13.90 -1.56 -3.89
N ALA A 26 14.84 -0.66 -3.55
CA ALA A 26 15.98 -0.33 -4.39
C ALA A 26 17.09 -1.40 -4.37
N ASN A 27 17.11 -2.27 -3.36
CA ASN A 27 18.07 -3.37 -3.28
C ASN A 27 17.57 -4.58 -4.09
N PRO A 28 18.23 -4.97 -5.20
CA PRO A 28 17.81 -6.13 -6.00
C PRO A 28 17.88 -7.46 -5.22
N GLU A 29 18.82 -7.60 -4.29
CA GLU A 29 19.01 -8.81 -3.47
C GLU A 29 17.96 -8.95 -2.36
N SER A 30 17.22 -7.88 -2.07
CA SER A 30 16.14 -7.94 -1.09
C SER A 30 15.03 -8.87 -1.60
N PRO A 31 14.47 -9.75 -0.76
CA PRO A 31 13.30 -10.53 -1.15
C PRO A 31 12.02 -9.67 -1.23
N ILE A 32 12.08 -8.41 -0.76
CA ILE A 32 10.94 -7.49 -0.79
C ILE A 32 10.77 -6.86 -2.16
N ARG A 33 9.64 -7.16 -2.78
CA ARG A 33 9.27 -6.69 -4.12
C ARG A 33 8.28 -5.54 -4.07
N CYS A 34 7.52 -5.41 -2.99
CA CYS A 34 6.52 -4.36 -2.84
C CYS A 34 6.35 -3.94 -1.38
N ILE A 35 5.98 -2.67 -1.20
CA ILE A 35 5.56 -2.09 0.06
C ILE A 35 4.05 -1.87 -0.03
N LEU A 36 3.31 -2.45 0.91
CA LEU A 36 1.88 -2.27 1.09
C LEU A 36 1.67 -1.20 2.15
N HIS A 37 1.15 -0.05 1.73
CA HIS A 37 0.77 1.05 2.60
C HIS A 37 -0.64 0.80 3.09
N ILE A 38 -0.86 0.82 4.40
CA ILE A 38 -2.10 0.40 5.03
C ILE A 38 -2.65 1.54 5.89
N LYS A 39 -3.96 1.75 5.80
CA LYS A 39 -4.66 2.89 6.43
C LYS A 39 -4.75 2.78 7.95
N SER A 40 -4.96 1.60 8.52
CA SER A 40 -5.09 1.37 9.96
C SER A 40 -4.25 0.18 10.43
N LEU A 41 -3.99 0.12 11.74
CA LEU A 41 -3.25 -0.99 12.35
C LEU A 41 -4.06 -2.30 12.39
N ASP A 42 -5.38 -2.22 12.60
CA ASP A 42 -6.25 -3.41 12.59
C ASP A 42 -6.19 -4.11 11.22
N LEU A 43 -6.24 -3.31 10.15
CA LEU A 43 -6.13 -3.81 8.79
C LEU A 43 -4.74 -4.39 8.48
N LEU A 44 -3.69 -3.85 9.11
CA LEU A 44 -2.34 -4.39 8.97
C LEU A 44 -2.26 -5.82 9.49
N GLY A 45 -2.85 -6.10 10.65
CA GLY A 45 -2.91 -7.44 11.23
C GLY A 45 -3.72 -8.41 10.37
N GLU A 46 -4.89 -7.96 9.91
CA GLU A 46 -5.79 -8.75 9.04
C GLU A 46 -5.11 -9.15 7.73
N ILE A 47 -4.53 -8.18 7.01
CA ILE A 47 -3.83 -8.43 5.74
C ILE A 47 -2.60 -9.30 5.98
N ALA A 48 -1.85 -9.07 7.06
CA ALA A 48 -0.70 -9.90 7.40
C ALA A 48 -1.10 -11.38 7.56
N GLN A 49 -2.20 -11.65 8.27
CA GLN A 49 -2.67 -13.01 8.51
C GLN A 49 -3.13 -13.70 7.21
N GLN A 50 -3.84 -12.97 6.34
CA GLN A 50 -4.24 -13.49 5.04
C GLN A 50 -3.04 -13.80 4.15
N LEU A 51 -2.04 -12.91 4.10
CA LEU A 51 -0.83 -13.12 3.32
C LEU A 51 0.09 -14.20 3.90
N GLU A 52 0.14 -14.38 5.22
CA GLU A 52 0.89 -15.47 5.86
C GLU A 52 0.36 -16.84 5.47
N SER A 53 -0.96 -16.96 5.22
CA SER A 53 -1.57 -18.20 4.74
C SER A 53 -1.12 -18.57 3.31
N LEU A 54 -0.59 -17.60 2.56
CA LEU A 54 -0.11 -17.78 1.18
C LEU A 54 1.36 -18.16 1.08
N GLN A 55 2.04 -18.49 2.18
CA GLN A 55 3.46 -18.88 2.19
C GLN A 55 3.71 -20.16 1.38
N SER A 56 3.71 -20.02 0.05
CA SER A 56 4.13 -21.00 -0.93
C SER A 56 5.61 -20.79 -1.26
N PRO A 57 6.35 -21.86 -1.60
CA PRO A 57 7.80 -21.80 -1.86
C PRO A 57 8.22 -21.06 -3.14
N GLY A 58 7.30 -20.39 -3.86
CA GLY A 58 7.57 -19.68 -5.12
C GLY A 58 7.13 -18.22 -5.08
N GLY A 59 8.08 -17.29 -5.25
CA GLY A 59 7.85 -15.85 -5.09
C GLY A 59 6.88 -15.21 -6.08
N ASP A 60 6.81 -15.70 -7.33
CA ASP A 60 5.91 -15.15 -8.34
C ASP A 60 4.46 -15.62 -8.16
N GLN A 61 4.26 -16.88 -7.76
CA GLN A 61 2.93 -17.44 -7.50
C GLN A 61 2.29 -16.80 -6.27
N ALA A 62 3.08 -16.60 -5.21
CA ALA A 62 2.64 -15.89 -4.01
C ALA A 62 2.21 -14.44 -4.31
N LEU A 63 2.93 -13.75 -5.20
CA LEU A 63 2.57 -12.39 -5.61
C LEU A 63 1.25 -12.35 -6.39
N SER A 64 1.03 -13.33 -7.28
CA SER A 64 -0.21 -13.42 -8.06
C SER A 64 -1.44 -13.69 -7.18
N GLU A 65 -1.34 -14.61 -6.22
CA GLU A 65 -2.45 -14.91 -5.30
C GLU A 65 -2.69 -13.74 -4.33
N ALA A 66 -1.62 -13.14 -3.81
CA ALA A 66 -1.71 -11.95 -2.97
C ALA A 66 -2.40 -10.79 -3.70
N ASN A 67 -2.11 -10.57 -4.99
CA ASN A 67 -2.77 -9.52 -5.76
C ASN A 67 -4.29 -9.66 -5.76
N ARG A 68 -4.82 -10.90 -5.78
CA ARG A 68 -6.27 -11.14 -5.74
C ARG A 68 -6.88 -10.72 -4.40
N ILE A 69 -6.20 -11.01 -3.29
CA ILE A 69 -6.62 -10.59 -1.95
C ILE A 69 -6.53 -9.07 -1.79
N LEU A 70 -5.43 -8.48 -2.28
CA LEU A 70 -5.16 -7.05 -2.09
C LEU A 70 -6.05 -6.16 -2.98
N GLU A 71 -6.58 -6.69 -4.09
CA GLU A 71 -7.39 -5.92 -5.05
C GLU A 71 -8.62 -5.28 -4.41
N ASP A 72 -9.32 -5.98 -3.50
CA ASP A 72 -10.50 -5.43 -2.84
C ASP A 72 -10.14 -4.29 -1.88
N TYR A 73 -9.09 -4.45 -1.07
CA TYR A 73 -8.59 -3.39 -0.19
C TYR A 73 -8.08 -2.17 -0.96
N MET A 74 -7.48 -2.41 -2.12
CA MET A 74 -7.06 -1.38 -3.06
C MET A 74 -8.24 -0.58 -3.60
N ARG A 75 -9.28 -1.26 -4.11
CA ARG A 75 -10.51 -0.61 -4.64
C ARG A 75 -11.24 0.21 -3.57
N GLN A 76 -11.21 -0.24 -2.33
CA GLN A 76 -11.79 0.47 -1.18
C GLN A 76 -10.91 1.61 -0.65
N HIS A 77 -9.77 1.91 -1.28
CA HIS A 77 -8.82 2.92 -0.83
C HIS A 77 -8.35 2.70 0.62
N MET A 78 -8.21 1.45 1.03
CA MET A 78 -7.66 1.07 2.33
C MET A 78 -6.19 0.64 2.24
N LEU A 79 -5.74 0.36 1.01
CA LEU A 79 -4.39 -0.07 0.71
C LEU A 79 -3.84 0.64 -0.53
N LEU A 80 -2.57 1.03 -0.48
CA LEU A 80 -1.82 1.58 -1.61
C LEU A 80 -0.50 0.81 -1.73
N VAL A 81 0.13 0.86 -2.90
CA VAL A 81 1.33 0.04 -3.14
C VAL A 81 2.49 0.89 -3.63
N SER A 82 3.71 0.60 -3.18
CA SER A 82 4.93 0.97 -3.89
C SER A 82 5.60 -0.30 -4.40
N LEU A 83 5.87 -0.35 -5.70
CA LEU A 83 6.47 -1.50 -6.37
C LEU A 83 7.97 -1.27 -6.59
N ARG A 84 8.75 -2.35 -6.59
CA ARG A 84 10.11 -2.33 -7.16
C ARG A 84 10.02 -2.07 -8.66
N GLU A 85 11.02 -1.37 -9.18
CA GLU A 85 11.21 -1.15 -10.61
C GLU A 85 11.23 -2.47 -11.40
N GLY A 86 10.61 -2.49 -12.59
CA GLY A 86 10.52 -3.67 -13.44
C GLY A 86 9.40 -4.66 -13.09
N ILE A 87 8.61 -4.42 -12.04
CA ILE A 87 7.41 -5.22 -11.72
C ILE A 87 6.20 -4.67 -12.49
N ALA A 88 5.47 -5.57 -13.17
CA ALA A 88 4.23 -5.21 -13.85
C ALA A 88 3.21 -4.63 -12.87
N ASN A 89 2.78 -3.41 -13.14
CA ASN A 89 1.82 -2.70 -12.29
C ASN A 89 0.40 -2.89 -12.83
N ARG A 90 -0.41 -3.67 -12.10
CA ARG A 90 -1.82 -3.91 -12.45
C ARG A 90 -2.76 -2.78 -12.00
N PHE A 91 -2.33 -1.94 -11.06
CA PHE A 91 -3.16 -0.88 -10.46
C PHE A 91 -2.36 0.44 -10.39
N PRO A 92 -2.06 1.07 -11.54
CA PRO A 92 -1.23 2.27 -11.59
C PRO A 92 -1.80 3.44 -10.78
N GLN A 93 -3.12 3.58 -10.76
CA GLN A 93 -3.83 4.63 -10.02
C GLN A 93 -3.80 4.46 -8.48
N LEU A 94 -3.39 3.29 -7.99
CA LEU A 94 -3.24 2.99 -6.55
C LEU A 94 -1.78 2.74 -6.16
N THR A 95 -0.87 2.98 -7.10
CA THR A 95 0.57 2.88 -6.90
C THR A 95 1.14 4.25 -6.59
N LEU A 96 1.92 4.34 -5.51
CA LEU A 96 2.59 5.56 -5.10
C LEU A 96 4.11 5.40 -5.19
N PRO A 97 4.84 6.43 -5.64
CA PRO A 97 6.28 6.46 -5.50
C PRO A 97 6.64 6.55 -4.01
N THR A 98 7.74 5.91 -3.59
CA THR A 98 8.20 5.98 -2.20
C THR A 98 8.56 7.41 -1.77
N SER A 99 8.85 8.31 -2.72
CA SER A 99 9.08 9.74 -2.48
C SER A 99 7.83 10.49 -1.99
N ALA A 100 6.64 9.91 -2.11
CA ALA A 100 5.40 10.50 -1.58
C ALA A 100 5.37 10.55 -0.04
N ILE A 101 6.21 9.76 0.63
CA ILE A 101 6.33 9.73 2.10
C ILE A 101 7.65 10.38 2.51
N ARG A 102 7.61 11.21 3.56
CA ARG A 102 8.84 11.82 4.10
C ARG A 102 9.82 10.72 4.56
N PRO A 103 11.08 10.72 4.10
CA PRO A 103 12.05 9.68 4.46
C PRO A 103 12.29 9.51 5.98
N SER A 104 12.13 10.60 6.75
CA SER A 104 12.27 10.62 8.21
C SER A 104 11.01 10.20 8.97
N ALA A 105 9.90 9.95 8.29
CA ALA A 105 8.67 9.50 8.94
C ALA A 105 8.88 8.15 9.62
N TRP A 106 8.32 8.01 10.82
CA TRP A 106 8.28 6.74 11.53
C TRP A 106 7.03 5.97 11.16
N CYS A 107 7.19 4.70 10.85
CA CYS A 107 6.11 3.82 10.45
C CYS A 107 6.12 2.55 11.30
N LYS A 108 4.94 1.98 11.50
CA LYS A 108 4.78 0.61 12.01
C LYS A 108 4.84 -0.34 10.84
N VAL A 109 5.70 -1.35 10.91
CA VAL A 109 6.04 -2.22 9.79
C VAL A 109 6.00 -3.68 10.18
N LEU A 110 5.53 -4.51 9.27
CA LEU A 110 5.58 -5.96 9.37
C LEU A 110 6.30 -6.50 8.13
N TYR A 111 7.34 -7.30 8.38
CA TYR A 111 8.14 -7.91 7.33
C TYR A 111 7.55 -9.27 6.97
N LEU A 112 7.08 -9.42 5.73
CA LEU A 112 6.44 -10.63 5.23
C LEU A 112 6.77 -10.83 3.75
N PRO A 113 7.96 -11.35 3.40
CA PRO A 113 8.38 -11.49 2.01
C PRO A 113 7.35 -12.20 1.13
N PRO A 114 7.10 -11.71 -0.09
CA PRO A 114 7.79 -10.61 -0.78
C PRO A 114 7.30 -9.18 -0.41
N PHE A 115 6.52 -9.02 0.66
CA PHE A 115 5.88 -7.77 1.07
C PHE A 115 6.54 -7.11 2.29
N TYR A 116 6.52 -5.78 2.30
CA TYR A 116 6.60 -5.00 3.54
C TYR A 116 5.24 -4.37 3.78
N LEU A 117 4.58 -4.70 4.88
CA LEU A 117 3.34 -4.04 5.28
C LEU A 117 3.70 -2.85 6.14
N VAL A 118 3.18 -1.67 5.83
CA VAL A 118 3.55 -0.40 6.45
C VAL A 118 2.30 0.39 6.76
N HIS A 119 2.09 0.71 8.03
CA HIS A 119 1.01 1.60 8.44
C HIS A 119 1.40 3.06 8.13
N THR A 120 0.66 3.69 7.22
CA THR A 120 0.89 5.07 6.75
C THR A 120 -0.45 5.82 6.59
N PRO A 121 -1.14 6.15 7.69
CA PRO A 121 -2.50 6.70 7.64
C PRO A 121 -2.58 8.04 6.88
N GLY A 122 -1.58 8.91 7.05
CA GLY A 122 -1.55 10.23 6.41
C GLY A 122 -1.47 10.24 4.88
N LEU A 123 -1.21 9.09 4.22
CA LEU A 123 -1.33 8.99 2.77
C LEU A 123 -2.80 8.93 2.31
N PHE A 124 -3.67 8.33 3.13
CA PHE A 124 -5.08 8.13 2.78
C PHE A 124 -5.91 9.39 3.01
N GLU A 125 -5.55 10.20 4.00
CA GLU A 125 -6.18 11.50 4.26
C GLU A 125 -6.04 12.45 3.07
N ARG A 126 -4.89 12.44 2.39
CA ARG A 126 -4.65 13.26 1.19
C ARG A 126 -5.50 12.82 -0.01
N ILE A 127 -5.68 11.52 -0.20
CA ILE A 127 -6.47 10.98 -1.31
C ILE A 127 -7.96 11.24 -1.09
N SER A 128 -8.45 11.17 0.15
CA SER A 128 -9.82 11.57 0.48
C SER A 128 -10.06 13.06 0.18
N LEU A 129 -9.13 13.95 0.56
CA LEU A 129 -9.24 15.38 0.28
C LEU A 129 -9.16 15.73 -1.21
N GLU A 130 -8.34 15.03 -2.00
CA GLU A 130 -8.30 15.23 -3.47
C GLU A 130 -9.55 14.70 -4.18
N LYS A 131 -10.28 13.73 -3.57
CA LYS A 131 -11.57 13.25 -4.09
C LYS A 131 -12.74 14.14 -3.70
N ASP A 132 -12.75 14.67 -2.48
CA ASP A 132 -13.77 15.64 -2.04
C ASP A 132 -13.54 17.04 -2.65
N GLY A 133 -12.35 17.31 -3.18
CA GLY A 133 -12.06 18.51 -3.99
C GLY A 133 -12.57 18.46 -5.43
N CYS A 134 -13.24 17.37 -5.84
CA CYS A 134 -13.87 17.22 -7.16
C CYS A 134 -15.38 17.51 -7.13
N GLU A 135 -15.86 18.40 -6.26
CA GLU A 135 -17.15 19.07 -6.50
C GLU A 135 -16.95 20.21 -7.51
N GLU A 136 -17.44 19.93 -8.72
CA GLU A 136 -18.02 20.85 -9.70
C GLU A 136 -17.55 22.31 -9.68
N ARG A 137 -16.65 22.66 -10.59
CA ARG A 137 -16.88 23.89 -11.34
C ARG A 137 -17.81 23.55 -12.51
N PRO A 138 -19.08 23.99 -12.50
CA PRO A 138 -19.91 23.80 -13.67
C PRO A 138 -19.31 24.62 -14.81
N ALA A 139 -18.90 23.92 -15.86
CA ALA A 139 -18.69 24.51 -17.16
C ALA A 139 -20.04 25.01 -17.69
N HIS A 140 -20.45 26.22 -17.29
CA HIS A 140 -21.58 26.89 -17.91
C HIS A 140 -21.13 27.47 -19.26
N SER A 141 -21.49 26.75 -20.31
CA SER A 141 -21.35 27.14 -21.70
C SER A 141 -22.28 28.31 -22.06
N GLN A 142 -21.72 29.25 -22.82
CA GLN A 142 -22.33 30.00 -23.94
C GLN A 142 -23.60 30.84 -23.71
N ARG A 143 -23.58 32.14 -24.08
CA ARG A 143 -24.07 32.64 -25.40
C ARG A 143 -24.11 34.19 -25.49
N THR A 144 -23.41 34.70 -26.52
CA THR A 144 -23.78 35.76 -27.49
C THR A 144 -24.50 37.08 -27.10
N ARG A 145 -23.85 38.18 -27.53
CA ARG A 145 -24.34 39.46 -28.15
C ARG A 145 -25.35 40.33 -27.39
N PHE A 146 -25.05 41.63 -27.23
CA PHE A 146 -25.55 42.74 -28.07
C PHE A 146 -24.87 44.09 -27.72
N LYS A 147 -24.88 44.99 -28.72
CA LYS A 147 -24.32 46.36 -28.76
C LYS A 147 -24.92 47.31 -27.71
N LEU A 148 -24.14 48.33 -27.35
CA LEU A 148 -24.51 49.75 -27.51
C LEU A 148 -23.25 50.59 -27.71
#